data_AF-A0A1I7SB18-F1
#
_entry.id   AF-A0A1I7SB18-F1
#
_cell.length_a   1.000
_cell.length_b   1.000
_cell.length_c   1.000
_cell.angle_alpha   90.00
_cell.angle_beta   90.00
_cell.angle_gamma   90.00
#
_symmetry.space_group_name_H-M   'P 1'
#
loop_
_entity.id
_entity.type
_entity.pdbx_description
1 polymer ?
#
loop_
_entity_poly.entity_id
_entity_poly.type
_entity_poly.pdbx_seq_one_letter_code
_entity_poly.pdbx_strand_id
1 'polypeptide(L)'
;MWKLLSLVLIGVVSGDPVKAMYRNFYGVGTTDLIDLTKMRCLLEKHYEFVFLQLFKDGQGDEIGLKNLALTENSSLYTELYVIPDPSKPAAKQLNDIVAFGKKNNYEFNFLWFQITDPLRWNSLKEKNVIFINQFAAAAKAQGIELGYFTNWYDYKQITDNSQKIQSRDIFYWNTLGSGPSAETANNVNDFRPFGPFKGDPFAKQYGIDEEECGLKVTKNVHYGDAVPLLSRPNLEYFVYVTPDTKSSADQQAEDLLNFGYKHCAEFLLLFLEITDPLRWKTNKQKNVDFINEFVDASESRAMRVGFYTSWYDYKVITNNSNQTTNDILFYWNTLGAGPNAETASNINDFRPFGPFKDLPALKQYGKGQQNRLRQ
;
A
#
# COMPACT_ATOMS: atom_id res chain seq x y z
N MET A 1 20.44 21.06 20.99
CA MET A 1 19.29 21.99 21.08
C MET A 1 18.37 21.68 19.92
N TRP A 2 17.46 20.71 20.08
CA TRP A 2 16.50 20.30 19.04
C TRP A 2 15.21 21.08 19.29
N LYS A 3 14.83 22.01 18.40
CA LYS A 3 13.49 22.59 18.43
C LYS A 3 12.54 21.54 17.86
N LEU A 4 11.64 21.05 18.70
CA LEU A 4 10.58 20.14 18.32
C LEU A 4 9.81 20.71 17.11
N LEU A 5 9.82 19.96 16.00
CA LEU A 5 8.70 19.95 15.06
C LEU A 5 7.45 19.59 15.87
N SER A 6 6.58 20.57 16.10
CA SER A 6 5.27 20.34 16.70
C SER A 6 4.38 19.65 15.67
N LEU A 7 4.54 18.34 15.50
CA LEU A 7 3.70 17.51 14.66
C LEU A 7 2.53 16.99 15.50
N VAL A 8 1.43 17.76 15.62
CA VAL A 8 0.20 17.28 16.28
C VAL A 8 -1.05 17.92 15.65
N LEU A 9 -1.80 17.15 14.86
CA LEU A 9 -3.16 16.65 15.16
C LEU A 9 -3.60 15.75 14.00
N ILE A 10 -3.96 14.50 14.30
CA ILE A 10 -4.55 13.55 13.34
C ILE A 10 -6.03 13.91 13.22
N GLY A 11 -6.44 14.44 12.06
CA GLY A 11 -7.84 14.64 11.73
C GLY A 11 -8.32 13.55 10.78
N VAL A 12 -9.18 12.65 11.25
CA VAL A 12 -9.92 11.73 10.37
C VAL A 12 -11.04 12.53 9.73
N VAL A 13 -10.96 12.82 8.44
CA VAL A 13 -12.06 13.42 7.68
C VAL A 13 -12.68 12.32 6.83
N SER A 14 -13.92 11.94 7.15
CA SER A 14 -14.73 11.09 6.27
C SER A 14 -15.19 11.92 5.06
N GLY A 15 -14.42 11.90 3.99
CA GLY A 15 -14.86 12.34 2.67
C GLY A 15 -15.46 11.16 1.90
N ASP A 16 -16.48 11.41 1.09
CA ASP A 16 -17.02 10.41 0.16
C ASP A 16 -15.90 9.83 -0.73
N PRO A 17 -15.92 8.52 -1.04
CA PRO A 17 -14.87 7.89 -1.81
C PRO A 17 -14.83 8.52 -3.21
N VAL A 18 -13.76 9.26 -3.48
CA VAL A 18 -13.33 9.57 -4.84
C VAL A 18 -13.32 8.24 -5.58
N LYS A 19 -14.03 8.15 -6.71
CA LYS A 19 -14.01 6.98 -7.61
C LYS A 19 -12.55 6.56 -7.81
N ALA A 20 -12.15 5.49 -7.13
CA ALA A 20 -10.82 4.93 -7.25
C ALA A 20 -10.61 4.58 -8.73
N MET A 21 -9.61 5.20 -9.32
CA MET A 21 -9.18 4.87 -10.67
C MET A 21 -8.61 3.46 -10.59
N TYR A 22 -9.31 2.48 -11.19
CA TYR A 22 -8.84 1.09 -11.29
C TYR A 22 -7.40 1.08 -11.83
N ARG A 23 -6.42 0.91 -10.94
CA ARG A 23 -5.00 0.84 -11.28
C ARG A 23 -4.50 -0.55 -10.96
N ASN A 24 -3.65 -1.08 -11.83
CA ASN A 24 -2.94 -2.33 -11.59
C ASN A 24 -1.76 -2.08 -10.66
N PHE A 25 -1.58 -2.95 -9.68
CA PHE A 25 -0.42 -2.93 -8.79
C PHE A 25 0.58 -3.99 -9.27
N TYR A 26 1.85 -3.63 -9.41
CA TYR A 26 2.89 -4.54 -9.87
C TYR A 26 3.71 -5.05 -8.69
N GLY A 27 4.13 -6.31 -8.76
CA GLY A 27 4.91 -6.90 -7.68
C GLY A 27 5.86 -7.98 -8.16
N VAL A 28 6.78 -8.35 -7.26
CA VAL A 28 7.78 -9.39 -7.51
C VAL A 28 7.65 -10.52 -6.50
N GLY A 29 7.75 -11.77 -6.96
CA GLY A 29 7.92 -12.92 -6.08
C GLY A 29 9.38 -13.29 -6.00
N THR A 30 9.92 -13.56 -4.82
CA THR A 30 11.33 -13.99 -4.70
C THR A 30 11.56 -14.86 -3.46
N THR A 31 12.52 -15.76 -3.58
CA THR A 31 13.09 -16.53 -2.46
C THR A 31 14.49 -16.05 -2.09
N ASP A 32 15.01 -15.04 -2.79
CA ASP A 32 16.29 -14.42 -2.46
C ASP A 32 16.12 -13.46 -1.27
N LEU A 33 17.19 -13.26 -0.50
CA LEU A 33 17.18 -12.28 0.57
C LEU A 33 17.10 -10.86 -0.01
N ILE A 34 16.07 -10.14 0.41
CA ILE A 34 15.90 -8.71 0.17
C ILE A 34 16.68 -7.97 1.27
N ASP A 35 17.53 -7.03 0.87
CA ASP A 35 18.16 -6.07 1.77
C ASP A 35 17.63 -4.66 1.46
N LEU A 36 18.03 -3.67 2.26
CA LEU A 36 17.56 -2.29 2.10
C LEU A 36 17.87 -1.69 0.72
N THR A 37 19.00 -2.06 0.11
CA THR A 37 19.39 -1.57 -1.22
C THR A 37 18.47 -2.15 -2.29
N LYS A 38 18.22 -3.46 -2.23
CA LYS A 38 17.32 -4.14 -3.17
C LYS A 38 15.89 -3.66 -3.02
N MET A 39 15.42 -3.50 -1.78
CA MET A 39 14.09 -2.98 -1.47
C MET A 39 13.90 -1.56 -2.03
N ARG A 40 14.89 -0.67 -1.86
CA ARG A 40 14.85 0.67 -2.46
C ARG A 40 14.76 0.62 -3.98
N CYS A 41 15.56 -0.22 -4.62
CA CYS A 41 15.50 -0.41 -6.07
C CYS A 41 14.12 -0.90 -6.53
N LEU A 42 13.48 -1.82 -5.79
CA LEU A 42 12.13 -2.29 -6.13
C LEU A 42 11.11 -1.14 -6.10
N LEU A 43 11.19 -0.28 -5.08
CA LEU A 43 10.33 0.90 -4.93
C LEU A 43 10.58 1.94 -6.04
N GLU A 44 11.84 2.20 -6.39
CA GLU A 44 12.23 3.09 -7.50
C GLU A 44 11.73 2.56 -8.85
N LYS A 45 11.60 1.24 -9.01
CA LYS A 45 10.98 0.60 -10.17
C LYS A 45 9.46 0.51 -10.12
N HIS A 46 8.84 1.14 -9.13
CA HIS A 46 7.38 1.16 -8.94
C HIS A 46 6.76 -0.22 -8.69
N TYR A 47 7.52 -1.15 -8.10
CA TYR A 47 6.91 -2.33 -7.49
C TYR A 47 6.23 -1.93 -6.18
N GLU A 48 5.03 -2.47 -5.97
CA GLU A 48 4.12 -2.09 -4.89
C GLU A 48 3.86 -3.26 -3.94
N PHE A 49 4.13 -4.49 -4.37
CA PHE A 49 4.02 -5.66 -3.50
C PHE A 49 5.09 -6.72 -3.76
N VAL A 50 5.27 -7.59 -2.78
CA VAL A 50 6.11 -8.79 -2.88
C VAL A 50 5.31 -10.05 -2.57
N PHE A 51 5.62 -11.13 -3.28
CA PHE A 51 5.01 -12.45 -3.09
C PHE A 51 6.05 -13.43 -2.50
N LEU A 52 5.96 -13.69 -1.20
CA LEU A 52 7.02 -14.36 -0.44
C LEU A 52 6.62 -15.77 0.01
N GLN A 53 7.56 -16.70 -0.11
CA GLN A 53 7.39 -18.04 0.41
C GLN A 53 7.45 -17.99 1.94
N LEU A 54 6.42 -18.46 2.63
CA LEU A 54 6.43 -18.56 4.09
C LEU A 54 6.81 -19.96 4.57
N PHE A 55 6.40 -20.98 3.82
CA PHE A 55 6.49 -22.37 4.26
C PHE A 55 6.54 -23.30 3.06
N LYS A 56 7.37 -24.34 3.14
CA LYS A 56 7.54 -25.32 2.08
C LYS A 56 7.82 -26.69 2.66
N ASP A 57 7.09 -27.69 2.18
CA ASP A 57 7.39 -29.11 2.43
C ASP A 57 7.43 -29.53 3.92
N GLY A 58 6.64 -28.86 4.76
CA GLY A 58 6.63 -29.10 6.21
C GLY A 58 7.67 -28.29 6.98
N GLN A 59 8.33 -27.32 6.35
CA GLN A 59 9.35 -26.47 6.98
C GLN A 59 9.05 -25.00 6.73
N GLY A 60 9.27 -24.16 7.75
CA GLY A 60 9.18 -22.72 7.61
C GLY A 60 10.36 -22.14 6.83
N ASP A 61 10.10 -21.10 6.05
CA ASP A 61 11.11 -20.41 5.26
C ASP A 61 11.71 -19.24 6.06
N GLU A 62 12.95 -19.40 6.51
CA GLU A 62 13.65 -18.35 7.27
C GLU A 62 14.00 -17.12 6.42
N ILE A 63 14.23 -17.28 5.11
CA ILE A 63 14.48 -16.14 4.21
C ILE A 63 13.17 -15.40 3.97
N GLY A 64 12.10 -16.15 3.73
CA GLY A 64 10.73 -15.63 3.64
C GLY A 64 10.35 -14.77 4.84
N LEU A 65 10.60 -15.24 6.07
CA LEU A 65 10.37 -14.45 7.28
C LEU A 65 11.26 -13.21 7.40
N LYS A 66 12.53 -13.30 7.02
CA LYS A 66 13.42 -12.13 7.02
C LYS A 66 12.93 -11.07 6.04
N ASN A 67 12.49 -11.51 4.86
CA ASN A 67 11.91 -10.64 3.85
C ASN A 67 10.60 -10.02 4.36
N LEU A 68 9.72 -10.80 4.99
CA LEU A 68 8.49 -10.31 5.62
C LEU A 68 8.79 -9.22 6.66
N ALA A 69 9.71 -9.46 7.59
CA ALA A 69 10.08 -8.49 8.61
C ALA A 69 10.66 -7.19 8.02
N LEU A 70 11.37 -7.30 6.90
CA LEU A 70 11.90 -6.14 6.18
C LEU A 70 10.77 -5.37 5.50
N THR A 71 9.84 -6.06 4.83
CA THR A 71 8.78 -5.44 4.04
C THR A 71 7.68 -4.85 4.91
N GLU A 72 7.46 -5.37 6.12
CA GLU A 72 6.59 -4.77 7.14
C GLU A 72 6.99 -3.34 7.54
N ASN A 73 8.26 -2.98 7.36
CA ASN A 73 8.77 -1.63 7.62
C ASN A 73 8.94 -0.80 6.34
N SER A 74 8.30 -1.23 5.25
CA SER A 74 8.35 -0.59 3.94
C SER A 74 6.95 -0.28 3.41
N SER A 75 6.89 0.33 2.22
CA SER A 75 5.67 0.55 1.44
C SER A 75 5.33 -0.61 0.49
N LEU A 76 6.11 -1.69 0.49
CA LEU A 76 5.78 -2.90 -0.24
C LEU A 76 4.74 -3.70 0.54
N TYR A 77 3.56 -3.87 -0.06
CA TYR A 77 2.62 -4.85 0.43
C TYR A 77 3.20 -6.25 0.35
N THR A 78 2.79 -7.14 1.24
CA THR A 78 3.32 -8.50 1.28
C THR A 78 2.20 -9.51 1.14
N GLU A 79 2.33 -10.40 0.17
CA GLU A 79 1.49 -11.56 -0.03
C GLU A 79 2.31 -12.80 0.32
N LEU A 80 1.78 -13.68 1.18
CA LEU A 80 2.49 -14.86 1.66
C LEU A 80 1.90 -16.12 1.02
N TYR A 81 2.78 -17.02 0.57
CA TYR A 81 2.35 -18.32 0.07
C TYR A 81 3.01 -19.49 0.77
N VAL A 82 2.32 -20.62 0.71
CA VAL A 82 2.76 -21.90 1.27
C VAL A 82 2.76 -22.98 0.20
N ILE A 83 3.84 -23.76 0.16
CA ILE A 83 3.96 -24.95 -0.68
C ILE A 83 3.64 -26.18 0.16
N PRO A 84 2.50 -26.85 -0.05
CA PRO A 84 2.14 -28.02 0.72
C PRO A 84 3.02 -29.22 0.39
N ASP A 85 3.09 -30.14 1.34
CA ASP A 85 3.54 -31.52 1.16
C ASP A 85 2.32 -32.46 1.16
N PRO A 86 1.79 -32.86 -0.01
CA PRO A 86 0.60 -33.73 -0.07
C PRO A 86 0.80 -35.12 0.54
N SER A 87 2.04 -35.51 0.88
CA SER A 87 2.33 -36.78 1.56
C SER A 87 2.11 -36.75 3.07
N LYS A 88 2.02 -35.55 3.67
CA LYS A 88 1.82 -35.35 5.11
C LYS A 88 0.36 -34.96 5.42
N PRO A 89 -0.14 -35.16 6.65
CA PRO A 89 -1.49 -34.73 7.01
C PRO A 89 -1.68 -33.21 6.87
N ALA A 90 -2.79 -32.79 6.25
CA ALA A 90 -3.07 -31.39 5.94
C ALA A 90 -3.14 -30.49 7.20
N ALA A 91 -3.91 -30.93 8.20
CA ALA A 91 -4.07 -30.20 9.46
C ALA A 91 -2.75 -30.06 10.24
N LYS A 92 -1.87 -31.06 10.17
CA LYS A 92 -0.55 -30.97 10.81
C LYS A 92 0.29 -29.87 10.17
N GLN A 93 0.31 -29.80 8.84
CA GLN A 93 1.09 -28.77 8.13
C GLN A 93 0.62 -27.36 8.47
N LEU A 94 -0.69 -27.13 8.57
CA LEU A 94 -1.20 -25.85 9.04
C LEU A 94 -0.78 -25.56 10.48
N ASN A 95 -0.88 -26.53 11.40
CA ASN A 95 -0.45 -26.34 12.78
C ASN A 95 1.05 -25.99 12.85
N ASP A 96 1.87 -26.61 12.00
CA ASP A 96 3.29 -26.29 11.88
C ASP A 96 3.51 -24.86 11.35
N ILE A 97 2.72 -24.39 10.38
CA ILE A 97 2.74 -23.01 9.87
C ILE A 97 2.37 -22.01 10.98
N VAL A 98 1.30 -22.25 11.72
CA VAL A 98 0.85 -21.39 12.82
C VAL A 98 1.89 -21.36 13.94
N ALA A 99 2.46 -22.52 14.30
CA ALA A 99 3.51 -22.59 15.29
C ALA A 99 4.78 -21.86 14.84
N PHE A 100 5.15 -21.96 13.57
CA PHE A 100 6.26 -21.23 12.98
C PHE A 100 6.03 -19.71 13.02
N GLY A 101 4.84 -19.23 12.66
CA GLY A 101 4.46 -17.83 12.81
C GLY A 101 4.59 -17.36 14.26
N LYS A 102 3.92 -18.03 15.20
CA LYS A 102 3.95 -17.68 16.63
C LYS A 102 5.36 -17.66 17.21
N LYS A 103 6.20 -18.63 16.86
CA LYS A 103 7.61 -18.68 17.29
C LYS A 103 8.39 -17.42 16.86
N ASN A 104 7.98 -16.80 15.75
CA ASN A 104 8.60 -15.61 15.19
C ASN A 104 7.75 -14.34 15.38
N ASN A 105 6.78 -14.35 16.29
CA ASN A 105 5.87 -13.23 16.60
C ASN A 105 4.98 -12.78 15.43
N TYR A 106 4.60 -13.71 14.56
CA TYR A 106 3.68 -13.48 13.46
C TYR A 106 2.36 -14.22 13.65
N GLU A 107 1.27 -13.55 13.31
CA GLU A 107 -0.06 -14.13 13.10
C GLU A 107 -0.47 -13.88 11.66
N PHE A 108 -1.06 -14.89 11.01
CA PHE A 108 -1.44 -14.83 9.60
C PHE A 108 -2.95 -14.90 9.49
N ASN A 109 -3.56 -13.94 8.80
CA ASN A 109 -5.00 -13.91 8.57
C ASN A 109 -5.38 -14.39 7.16
N PHE A 110 -4.42 -14.39 6.23
CA PHE A 110 -4.59 -14.85 4.87
C PHE A 110 -3.32 -15.55 4.36
N LEU A 111 -3.46 -16.62 3.58
CA LEU A 111 -2.35 -17.29 2.90
C LEU A 111 -2.74 -17.74 1.49
N TRP A 112 -1.80 -17.64 0.55
CA TRP A 112 -1.90 -18.30 -0.75
C TRP A 112 -1.43 -19.75 -0.65
N PHE A 113 -2.32 -20.68 -0.95
CA PHE A 113 -2.01 -22.10 -0.97
C PHE A 113 -1.65 -22.55 -2.39
N GLN A 114 -0.42 -23.02 -2.59
CA GLN A 114 0.09 -23.36 -3.92
C GLN A 114 -0.42 -24.74 -4.40
N ILE A 115 -1.14 -24.74 -5.53
CA ILE A 115 -1.64 -25.93 -6.22
C ILE A 115 -0.98 -25.98 -7.60
N THR A 116 0.30 -26.32 -7.63
CA THR A 116 1.11 -26.41 -8.86
C THR A 116 1.94 -27.68 -8.84
N ASP A 117 2.73 -27.89 -9.90
CA ASP A 117 3.66 -29.03 -10.03
C ASP A 117 2.94 -30.39 -9.86
N PRO A 118 2.18 -30.82 -10.87
CA PRO A 118 1.32 -32.01 -10.77
C PRO A 118 2.03 -33.30 -10.36
N LEU A 119 3.34 -33.39 -10.56
CA LEU A 119 4.15 -34.57 -10.23
C LEU A 119 4.31 -34.76 -8.71
N ARG A 120 4.13 -33.71 -7.92
CA ARG A 120 4.22 -33.77 -6.44
C ARG A 120 2.93 -34.25 -5.78
N TRP A 121 1.84 -34.31 -6.52
CA TRP A 121 0.53 -34.63 -5.99
C TRP A 121 0.21 -36.12 -6.13
N ASN A 122 -0.78 -36.59 -5.37
CA ASN A 122 -1.22 -37.97 -5.50
C ASN A 122 -1.75 -38.22 -6.91
N SER A 123 -1.48 -39.41 -7.46
CA SER A 123 -2.04 -39.82 -8.75
C SER A 123 -3.58 -39.91 -8.69
N LEU A 124 -4.14 -40.25 -7.52
CA LEU A 124 -5.58 -40.24 -7.26
C LEU A 124 -6.06 -38.82 -6.94
N LYS A 125 -6.69 -38.19 -7.93
CA LYS A 125 -7.13 -36.78 -7.88
C LYS A 125 -8.12 -36.49 -6.75
N GLU A 126 -8.95 -37.46 -6.39
CA GLU A 126 -9.86 -37.36 -5.24
C GLU A 126 -9.11 -37.17 -3.91
N LYS A 127 -7.96 -37.84 -3.71
CA LYS A 127 -7.14 -37.66 -2.50
C LYS A 127 -6.57 -36.25 -2.42
N ASN A 128 -6.21 -35.64 -3.55
CA ASN A 128 -5.73 -34.26 -3.59
C ASN A 128 -6.85 -33.28 -3.21
N VAL A 129 -8.07 -33.47 -3.75
CA VAL A 129 -9.24 -32.65 -3.40
C VAL A 129 -9.56 -32.75 -1.91
N ILE A 130 -9.51 -33.96 -1.33
CA ILE A 130 -9.71 -34.19 0.11
C ILE A 130 -8.63 -33.45 0.91
N PHE A 131 -7.35 -33.59 0.54
CA PHE A 131 -6.24 -32.92 1.21
C PHE A 131 -6.38 -31.39 1.20
N ILE A 132 -6.68 -30.78 0.05
CA ILE A 132 -6.85 -29.33 -0.08
C ILE A 132 -8.00 -28.84 0.81
N ASN A 133 -9.14 -29.55 0.81
CA ASN A 133 -10.28 -29.20 1.65
C ASN A 133 -10.00 -29.37 3.14
N GLN A 134 -9.24 -30.39 3.53
CA GLN A 134 -8.82 -30.56 4.93
C GLN A 134 -7.87 -29.45 5.37
N PHE A 135 -6.95 -29.01 4.51
CA PHE A 135 -6.08 -27.86 4.78
C PHE A 135 -6.92 -26.59 4.96
N ALA A 136 -7.85 -26.32 4.03
CA ALA A 136 -8.73 -25.15 4.09
C ALA A 136 -9.64 -25.14 5.33
N ALA A 137 -10.20 -26.30 5.68
CA ALA A 137 -11.02 -26.43 6.89
C ALA A 137 -10.20 -26.16 8.16
N ALA A 138 -8.96 -26.66 8.21
CA ALA A 138 -8.06 -26.38 9.32
C ALA A 138 -7.71 -24.88 9.38
N ALA A 139 -7.43 -24.24 8.23
CA ALA A 139 -7.06 -22.82 8.15
C ALA A 139 -8.20 -21.95 8.68
N LYS A 140 -9.42 -22.21 8.22
CA LYS A 140 -10.63 -21.56 8.69
C LYS A 140 -10.84 -21.72 10.20
N ALA A 141 -10.54 -22.91 10.75
CA ALA A 141 -10.64 -23.15 12.20
C ALA A 141 -9.62 -22.34 13.03
N GLN A 142 -8.54 -21.85 12.41
CA GLN A 142 -7.55 -20.95 13.00
C GLN A 142 -7.80 -19.48 12.65
N GLY A 143 -8.91 -19.14 11.98
CA GLY A 143 -9.19 -17.77 11.55
C GLY A 143 -8.37 -17.31 10.32
N ILE A 144 -7.78 -18.25 9.58
CA ILE A 144 -6.94 -17.97 8.42
C ILE A 144 -7.75 -18.21 7.14
N GLU A 145 -7.90 -17.18 6.32
CA GLU A 145 -8.46 -17.27 4.98
C GLU A 145 -7.43 -17.80 3.98
N LEU A 146 -7.89 -18.47 2.93
CA LEU A 146 -7.01 -19.00 1.89
C LEU A 146 -7.43 -18.52 0.52
N GLY A 147 -6.45 -18.10 -0.27
CA GLY A 147 -6.52 -18.07 -1.73
C GLY A 147 -5.74 -19.23 -2.33
N TYR A 148 -5.94 -19.51 -3.63
CA TYR A 148 -5.19 -20.55 -4.33
C TYR A 148 -4.27 -19.98 -5.40
N PHE A 149 -3.02 -20.40 -5.40
CA PHE A 149 -2.04 -20.09 -6.44
C PHE A 149 -1.93 -21.27 -7.42
N THR A 150 -2.48 -21.11 -8.63
CA THR A 150 -2.60 -22.21 -9.62
C THR A 150 -2.90 -21.70 -11.03
N ASN A 151 -2.99 -22.61 -11.99
CA ASN A 151 -3.48 -22.35 -13.34
C ASN A 151 -4.42 -23.46 -13.80
N TRP A 152 -5.06 -23.26 -14.96
CA TRP A 152 -6.02 -24.23 -15.50
C TRP A 152 -5.43 -25.63 -15.64
N TYR A 153 -4.20 -25.72 -16.16
CA TYR A 153 -3.53 -26.98 -16.45
C TYR A 153 -3.18 -27.74 -15.18
N ASP A 154 -2.46 -27.10 -14.26
CA ASP A 154 -2.08 -27.67 -12.98
C ASP A 154 -3.31 -28.10 -12.19
N TYR A 155 -4.32 -27.24 -12.12
CA TYR A 155 -5.55 -27.54 -11.42
C TYR A 155 -6.27 -28.76 -12.02
N LYS A 156 -6.37 -28.85 -13.36
CA LYS A 156 -6.93 -30.01 -14.05
C LYS A 156 -6.11 -31.27 -13.75
N GLN A 157 -4.79 -31.19 -13.85
CA GLN A 157 -3.90 -32.33 -13.61
C GLN A 157 -3.91 -32.78 -12.16
N ILE A 158 -4.11 -31.88 -11.18
CA ILE A 158 -4.04 -32.20 -9.75
C ILE A 158 -5.41 -32.64 -9.20
N THR A 159 -6.49 -32.01 -9.65
CA THR A 159 -7.83 -32.16 -9.04
C THR A 159 -8.88 -32.73 -9.98
N ASP A 160 -8.51 -33.02 -11.22
CA ASP A 160 -9.44 -33.35 -12.31
C ASP A 160 -10.47 -32.24 -12.58
N ASN A 161 -10.10 -30.98 -12.33
CA ASN A 161 -10.98 -29.80 -12.47
C ASN A 161 -12.21 -29.85 -11.54
N SER A 162 -12.01 -30.38 -10.33
CA SER A 162 -13.03 -30.50 -9.30
C SER A 162 -13.72 -29.17 -9.00
N GLN A 163 -15.02 -29.22 -8.69
CA GLN A 163 -15.81 -28.07 -8.23
C GLN A 163 -15.95 -28.03 -6.69
N LYS A 164 -15.36 -29.01 -5.99
CA LYS A 164 -15.63 -29.28 -4.57
C LYS A 164 -14.70 -28.53 -3.61
N ILE A 165 -13.94 -27.53 -4.06
CA ILE A 165 -12.99 -26.78 -3.22
C ILE A 165 -13.62 -25.47 -2.73
N GLN A 166 -13.39 -25.13 -1.45
CA GLN A 166 -14.20 -24.14 -0.71
C GLN A 166 -13.77 -22.66 -0.85
N SER A 167 -12.59 -22.34 -1.37
CA SER A 167 -12.19 -20.95 -1.69
C SER A 167 -12.26 -20.66 -3.20
N ARG A 168 -12.54 -19.39 -3.53
CA ARG A 168 -12.74 -18.88 -4.89
C ARG A 168 -11.72 -17.83 -5.31
N ASP A 169 -10.89 -17.35 -4.38
CA ASP A 169 -9.85 -16.40 -4.71
C ASP A 169 -8.67 -17.11 -5.36
N ILE A 170 -8.21 -16.55 -6.48
CA ILE A 170 -7.15 -17.15 -7.28
C ILE A 170 -6.07 -16.14 -7.61
N PHE A 171 -4.84 -16.54 -7.32
CA PHE A 171 -3.62 -15.99 -7.88
C PHE A 171 -3.28 -16.87 -9.09
N TYR A 172 -3.69 -16.40 -10.26
CA TYR A 172 -3.54 -17.15 -11.50
C TYR A 172 -2.09 -17.08 -11.99
N TRP A 173 -1.53 -18.15 -12.55
CA TRP A 173 -0.21 -18.06 -13.19
C TRP A 173 -0.26 -18.53 -14.64
N ASN A 174 0.39 -17.77 -15.53
CA ASN A 174 0.56 -18.16 -16.92
C ASN A 174 1.84 -17.55 -17.48
N THR A 175 2.77 -18.39 -17.92
CA THR A 175 3.99 -17.97 -18.62
C THR A 175 4.23 -18.89 -19.82
N LEU A 176 5.02 -18.45 -20.79
CA LEU A 176 5.42 -19.27 -21.94
C LEU A 176 6.68 -20.11 -21.66
N GLY A 177 7.30 -19.94 -20.49
CA GLY A 177 8.61 -20.49 -20.14
C GLY A 177 9.32 -19.64 -19.08
N SER A 178 10.66 -19.74 -19.09
CA SER A 178 11.57 -19.04 -18.17
C SER A 178 12.19 -17.80 -18.83
N GLY A 179 12.32 -16.72 -18.07
CA GLY A 179 13.02 -15.50 -18.44
C GLY A 179 12.21 -14.50 -19.29
N PRO A 180 12.78 -13.31 -19.57
CA PRO A 180 12.03 -12.15 -20.06
C PRO A 180 11.31 -12.36 -21.39
N SER A 181 11.83 -13.24 -22.24
CA SER A 181 11.24 -13.54 -23.56
C SER A 181 10.02 -14.47 -23.47
N ALA A 182 9.75 -15.01 -22.28
CA ALA A 182 8.69 -15.97 -22.02
C ALA A 182 7.57 -15.42 -21.13
N GLU A 183 7.58 -14.11 -20.87
CA GLU A 183 6.47 -13.42 -20.18
C GLU A 183 5.17 -13.50 -21.01
N THR A 184 4.03 -13.61 -20.31
CA THR A 184 2.72 -13.36 -20.93
C THR A 184 2.26 -11.93 -20.64
N ALA A 185 1.16 -11.51 -21.27
CA ALA A 185 0.60 -10.20 -20.98
C ALA A 185 0.22 -10.07 -19.49
N ASN A 186 0.52 -8.92 -18.88
CA ASN A 186 0.21 -8.57 -17.49
C ASN A 186 -1.28 -8.21 -17.26
N ASN A 187 -2.19 -8.90 -17.97
CA ASN A 187 -3.63 -8.80 -17.83
C ASN A 187 -4.26 -10.20 -17.72
N VAL A 188 -5.55 -10.27 -17.39
CA VAL A 188 -6.31 -11.53 -17.23
C VAL A 188 -7.09 -11.93 -18.48
N ASN A 189 -6.80 -11.36 -19.65
CA ASN A 189 -7.56 -11.67 -20.87
C ASN A 189 -7.37 -13.13 -21.33
N ASP A 190 -6.31 -13.79 -20.88
CA ASP A 190 -6.03 -15.20 -21.12
C ASP A 190 -6.63 -16.14 -20.06
N PHE A 191 -7.19 -15.59 -18.97
CA PHE A 191 -7.87 -16.38 -17.95
C PHE A 191 -9.14 -17.01 -18.54
N ARG A 192 -9.35 -18.30 -18.23
CA ARG A 192 -10.54 -19.05 -18.61
C ARG A 192 -11.10 -19.70 -17.37
N PRO A 193 -12.39 -19.55 -17.04
CA PRO A 193 -12.97 -20.17 -15.86
C PRO A 193 -12.73 -21.69 -15.77
N PHE A 194 -12.32 -22.15 -14.59
CA PHE A 194 -12.05 -23.58 -14.32
C PHE A 194 -12.25 -23.89 -12.85
N GLY A 195 -12.52 -25.16 -12.53
CA GLY A 195 -12.80 -25.54 -11.15
C GLY A 195 -13.89 -24.63 -10.56
N PRO A 196 -13.78 -24.24 -9.28
CA PRO A 196 -14.65 -23.26 -8.66
C PRO A 196 -14.37 -21.80 -9.08
N PHE A 197 -13.30 -21.53 -9.84
CA PHE A 197 -12.85 -20.20 -10.24
C PHE A 197 -13.62 -19.71 -11.46
N LYS A 198 -14.66 -18.91 -11.21
CA LYS A 198 -15.55 -18.36 -12.25
C LYS A 198 -15.44 -16.84 -12.45
N GLY A 199 -14.90 -16.13 -11.46
CA GLY A 199 -14.68 -14.68 -11.52
C GLY A 199 -13.28 -14.33 -11.99
N ASP A 200 -13.01 -13.03 -12.08
CA ASP A 200 -11.70 -12.51 -12.44
C ASP A 200 -10.65 -12.90 -11.37
N PRO A 201 -9.43 -13.27 -11.78
CA PRO A 201 -8.34 -13.51 -10.84
C PRO A 201 -8.04 -12.29 -9.99
N PHE A 202 -7.74 -12.52 -8.71
CA PHE A 202 -7.27 -11.48 -7.79
C PHE A 202 -5.89 -10.96 -8.19
N ALA A 203 -5.05 -11.85 -8.69
CA ALA A 203 -3.71 -11.56 -9.16
C ALA A 203 -3.31 -12.48 -10.31
N LYS A 204 -2.27 -12.07 -11.04
CA LYS A 204 -1.61 -12.89 -12.06
C LYS A 204 -0.09 -12.88 -11.91
N GLN A 205 0.53 -14.05 -11.95
CA GLN A 205 1.96 -14.20 -12.24
C GLN A 205 2.14 -14.35 -13.75
N TYR A 206 2.84 -13.41 -14.37
CA TYR A 206 3.01 -13.32 -15.82
C TYR A 206 4.46 -13.51 -16.31
N GLY A 207 5.44 -13.54 -15.39
CA GLY A 207 6.85 -13.83 -15.69
C GLY A 207 7.49 -14.67 -14.58
N ILE A 208 8.49 -15.49 -14.92
CA ILE A 208 9.27 -16.30 -13.98
C ILE A 208 10.73 -16.32 -14.38
N ASP A 209 11.63 -16.49 -13.41
CA ASP A 209 13.08 -16.56 -13.64
C ASP A 209 13.64 -15.28 -14.29
N GLU A 210 13.12 -14.15 -13.82
CA GLU A 210 13.55 -12.80 -14.20
C GLU A 210 14.66 -12.32 -13.25
N GLU A 211 15.40 -11.28 -13.65
CA GLU A 211 16.36 -10.60 -12.79
C GLU A 211 15.96 -9.13 -12.60
N GLU A 212 15.70 -8.74 -11.36
CA GLU A 212 15.31 -7.37 -11.00
C GLU A 212 16.01 -6.95 -9.72
N CYS A 213 16.68 -5.80 -9.71
CA CYS A 213 17.37 -5.29 -8.52
C CYS A 213 18.38 -6.27 -7.88
N GLY A 214 18.99 -7.14 -8.69
CA GLY A 214 19.89 -8.21 -8.20
C GLY A 214 19.17 -9.31 -7.42
N LEU A 215 17.87 -9.48 -7.64
CA LEU A 215 17.05 -10.59 -7.18
C LEU A 215 16.64 -11.44 -8.38
N LYS A 216 16.61 -12.76 -8.19
CA LYS A 216 15.85 -13.67 -9.05
C LYS A 216 14.38 -13.58 -8.68
N VAL A 217 13.53 -13.20 -9.63
CA VAL A 217 12.12 -12.89 -9.35
C VAL A 217 11.13 -13.60 -10.27
N THR A 218 9.89 -13.71 -9.80
CA THR A 218 8.69 -13.82 -10.64
C THR A 218 8.01 -12.47 -10.73
N LYS A 219 7.36 -12.16 -11.84
CA LYS A 219 6.62 -10.91 -12.02
C LYS A 219 5.13 -11.12 -11.88
N ASN A 220 4.51 -10.25 -11.09
CA ASN A 220 3.13 -10.37 -10.65
C ASN A 220 2.37 -9.06 -10.82
N VAL A 221 1.05 -9.16 -10.90
CA VAL A 221 0.13 -8.02 -10.99
C VAL A 221 -1.16 -8.31 -10.23
N HIS A 222 -1.65 -7.34 -9.45
CA HIS A 222 -3.00 -7.33 -8.87
C HIS A 222 -3.94 -6.44 -9.68
N TYR A 223 -5.22 -6.80 -9.69
CA TYR A 223 -6.27 -6.10 -10.43
C TYR A 223 -7.32 -5.51 -9.47
N GLY A 224 -7.61 -4.22 -9.61
CA GLY A 224 -8.66 -3.52 -8.86
C GLY A 224 -8.20 -2.89 -7.54
N ASP A 225 -9.14 -2.34 -6.76
CA ASP A 225 -8.93 -1.71 -5.45
C ASP A 225 -8.54 -2.71 -4.33
N ALA A 226 -7.97 -3.85 -4.71
CA ALA A 226 -7.52 -4.90 -3.83
C ALA A 226 -6.34 -4.40 -2.99
N VAL A 227 -6.66 -3.67 -1.93
CA VAL A 227 -5.77 -3.50 -0.78
C VAL A 227 -5.50 -4.92 -0.27
N PRO A 228 -4.22 -5.37 -0.25
CA PRO A 228 -3.90 -6.76 0.03
C PRO A 228 -4.35 -7.21 1.42
N LEU A 229 -4.72 -8.48 1.51
CA LEU A 229 -5.48 -9.10 2.61
C LEU A 229 -4.66 -9.30 3.90
N LEU A 230 -3.35 -9.05 3.86
CA LEU A 230 -2.49 -8.95 5.04
C LEU A 230 -2.42 -7.50 5.51
N SER A 231 -3.47 -7.12 6.23
CA SER A 231 -3.57 -6.00 7.18
C SER A 231 -2.42 -4.98 7.20
N ARG A 232 -2.60 -3.87 6.49
CA ARG A 232 -2.62 -2.58 7.19
C ARG A 232 -4.03 -2.00 7.05
N PRO A 233 -4.67 -1.51 8.12
CA PRO A 233 -5.66 -0.48 7.92
C PRO A 233 -4.88 0.69 7.32
N ASN A 234 -4.94 0.87 6.01
CA ASN A 234 -4.51 2.10 5.36
C ASN A 234 -5.41 3.22 5.91
N LEU A 235 -5.08 3.70 7.10
CA LEU A 235 -5.31 5.09 7.44
C LEU A 235 -4.44 5.86 6.46
N GLU A 236 -5.02 6.32 5.35
CA GLU A 236 -4.45 7.42 4.62
C GLU A 236 -4.34 8.58 5.60
N TYR A 237 -3.15 8.76 6.17
CA TYR A 237 -2.90 9.86 7.10
C TYR A 237 -2.81 11.13 6.27
N PHE A 238 -3.84 11.97 6.35
CA PHE A 238 -3.71 13.36 5.93
C PHE A 238 -2.82 14.07 6.94
N VAL A 239 -1.59 14.37 6.52
CA VAL A 239 -0.60 15.00 7.38
C VAL A 239 -0.41 16.41 6.90
N TYR A 240 -0.78 17.38 7.74
CA TYR A 240 -0.44 18.77 7.47
C TYR A 240 0.89 19.12 8.12
N VAL A 241 1.72 19.85 7.40
CA VAL A 241 3.08 20.24 7.79
C VAL A 241 3.09 21.74 8.02
N THR A 242 3.41 22.16 9.23
CA THR A 242 3.67 23.57 9.53
C THR A 242 5.12 23.91 9.17
N PRO A 243 5.39 24.70 8.10
CA PRO A 243 6.76 24.97 7.69
C PRO A 243 7.49 25.90 8.67
N ASP A 244 8.78 25.66 8.86
CA ASP A 244 9.72 26.64 9.40
C ASP A 244 10.34 27.42 8.24
N THR A 245 9.83 28.63 7.99
CA THR A 245 10.30 29.50 6.89
C THR A 245 11.74 30.00 7.07
N LYS A 246 12.38 29.69 8.20
CA LYS A 246 13.79 30.00 8.51
C LYS A 246 14.75 28.85 8.16
N SER A 247 14.23 27.64 8.00
CA SER A 247 14.98 26.45 7.59
C SER A 247 14.83 26.23 6.07
N SER A 248 15.70 25.43 5.45
CA SER A 248 15.54 25.11 4.02
C SER A 248 14.31 24.24 3.80
N ALA A 249 13.70 24.35 2.61
CA ALA A 249 12.55 23.52 2.29
C ALA A 249 12.98 22.06 2.04
N ASP A 250 14.12 21.87 1.38
CA ASP A 250 14.68 20.53 1.13
C ASP A 250 14.99 19.75 2.42
N GLN A 251 15.61 20.40 3.42
CA GLN A 251 15.87 19.73 4.72
C GLN A 251 14.57 19.35 5.42
N GLN A 252 13.52 20.18 5.33
CA GLN A 252 12.24 19.87 5.93
C GLN A 252 11.55 18.68 5.24
N ALA A 253 11.67 18.57 3.91
CA ALA A 253 11.19 17.40 3.17
C ALA A 253 11.97 16.14 3.54
N GLU A 254 13.30 16.24 3.69
CA GLU A 254 14.14 15.13 4.16
C GLU A 254 13.80 14.71 5.60
N ASP A 255 13.63 15.67 6.51
CA ASP A 255 13.28 15.40 7.91
C ASP A 255 11.91 14.72 8.02
N LEU A 256 10.94 15.12 7.21
CA LEU A 256 9.64 14.46 7.12
C LEU A 256 9.78 13.03 6.63
N LEU A 257 10.52 12.80 5.55
CA LEU A 257 10.76 11.46 5.04
C LEU A 257 11.43 10.57 6.11
N ASN A 258 12.47 11.10 6.78
CA ASN A 258 13.17 10.41 7.86
C ASN A 258 12.26 10.14 9.07
N PHE A 259 11.36 11.08 9.40
CA PHE A 259 10.35 10.88 10.42
C PHE A 259 9.38 9.76 10.02
N GLY A 260 8.90 9.76 8.78
CA GLY A 260 8.07 8.71 8.22
C GLY A 260 8.73 7.34 8.34
N TYR A 261 9.99 7.22 7.90
CA TYR A 261 10.77 5.99 8.05
C TYR A 261 10.97 5.57 9.50
N LYS A 262 11.28 6.51 10.39
CA LYS A 262 11.50 6.23 11.82
C LYS A 262 10.23 5.74 12.52
N HIS A 263 9.07 6.22 12.08
CA HIS A 263 7.77 5.95 12.71
C HIS A 263 6.86 5.04 11.89
N CYS A 264 7.41 4.41 10.84
CA CYS A 264 6.68 3.54 9.91
C CYS A 264 5.40 4.20 9.36
N ALA A 265 5.47 5.51 9.07
CA ALA A 265 4.37 6.29 8.51
C ALA A 265 4.71 6.70 7.07
N GLU A 266 3.78 6.45 6.15
CA GLU A 266 3.88 6.87 4.76
C GLU A 266 3.08 8.13 4.51
N PHE A 267 3.73 9.10 3.88
CA PHE A 267 3.11 10.36 3.51
C PHE A 267 2.83 10.38 2.01
N LEU A 268 1.73 9.74 1.59
CA LEU A 268 1.31 9.79 0.18
C LEU A 268 0.88 11.21 -0.23
N LEU A 269 0.19 11.92 0.67
CA LEU A 269 -0.25 13.30 0.49
C LEU A 269 0.00 14.11 1.77
N LEU A 270 0.81 15.16 1.62
CA LEU A 270 1.10 16.15 2.65
C LEU A 270 0.36 17.44 2.36
N PHE A 271 -0.21 18.08 3.37
CA PHE A 271 -0.73 19.44 3.24
C PHE A 271 0.23 20.46 3.84
N LEU A 272 0.94 21.21 3.00
CA LEU A 272 1.76 22.33 3.47
C LEU A 272 0.84 23.41 4.03
N GLU A 273 1.00 23.74 5.31
CA GLU A 273 0.22 24.77 5.98
C GLU A 273 0.69 26.17 5.55
N ILE A 274 -0.13 26.84 4.76
CA ILE A 274 0.07 28.23 4.31
C ILE A 274 -0.95 29.11 5.02
N THR A 275 -0.79 29.20 6.35
CA THR A 275 -1.64 29.97 7.25
C THR A 275 -0.80 30.92 8.10
N ASP A 276 -1.47 31.74 8.93
CA ASP A 276 -0.84 32.65 9.88
C ASP A 276 0.23 33.54 9.23
N PRO A 277 -0.18 34.62 8.53
CA PRO A 277 0.72 35.49 7.79
C PRO A 277 1.91 36.06 8.58
N LEU A 278 1.85 36.05 9.92
CA LEU A 278 2.93 36.51 10.79
C LEU A 278 4.11 35.54 10.86
N ARG A 279 3.93 34.27 10.49
CA ARG A 279 4.99 33.24 10.45
C ARG A 279 5.75 33.21 9.13
N TRP A 280 5.24 33.92 8.12
CA TRP A 280 5.82 33.99 6.78
C TRP A 280 6.66 35.26 6.60
N LYS A 281 7.54 35.25 5.59
CA LYS A 281 8.39 36.41 5.30
C LYS A 281 7.52 37.56 4.77
N THR A 282 7.94 38.79 5.04
CA THR A 282 7.30 39.98 4.47
C THR A 282 7.45 40.05 2.95
N ASN A 283 8.58 39.55 2.42
CA ASN A 283 8.79 39.38 0.99
C ASN A 283 7.98 38.19 0.45
N LYS A 284 6.95 38.51 -0.35
CA LYS A 284 5.99 37.54 -0.88
C LYS A 284 6.59 36.60 -1.93
N GLN A 285 7.53 37.08 -2.75
CA GLN A 285 8.21 36.23 -3.72
C GLN A 285 9.03 35.15 -2.99
N LYS A 286 9.78 35.51 -1.93
CA LYS A 286 10.53 34.52 -1.14
C LYS A 286 9.64 33.45 -0.49
N ASN A 287 8.36 33.75 -0.24
CA ASN A 287 7.41 32.74 0.25
C ASN A 287 7.00 31.80 -0.88
N VAL A 288 6.72 32.33 -2.07
CA VAL A 288 6.40 31.53 -3.27
C VAL A 288 7.57 30.61 -3.63
N ASP A 289 8.80 31.14 -3.64
CA ASP A 289 10.00 30.37 -3.94
C ASP A 289 10.18 29.21 -2.93
N PHE A 290 9.99 29.48 -1.64
CA PHE A 290 10.04 28.44 -0.59
C PHE A 290 8.95 27.37 -0.76
N ILE A 291 7.72 27.77 -1.11
CA ILE A 291 6.63 26.82 -1.34
C ILE A 291 6.97 25.88 -2.51
N ASN A 292 7.47 26.43 -3.62
CA ASN A 292 7.85 25.65 -4.78
C ASN A 292 9.04 24.72 -4.48
N GLU A 293 10.07 25.22 -3.78
CA GLU A 293 11.20 24.39 -3.34
C GLU A 293 10.74 23.23 -2.46
N PHE A 294 9.76 23.45 -1.57
CA PHE A 294 9.20 22.40 -0.73
C PHE A 294 8.45 21.35 -1.56
N VAL A 295 7.63 21.78 -2.53
CA VAL A 295 6.92 20.88 -3.45
C VAL A 295 7.91 20.03 -4.23
N ASP A 296 8.89 20.65 -4.89
CA ASP A 296 9.90 19.95 -5.70
C ASP A 296 10.72 18.96 -4.86
N ALA A 297 11.14 19.36 -3.65
CA ALA A 297 11.87 18.50 -2.73
C ALA A 297 11.03 17.31 -2.23
N SER A 298 9.73 17.50 -2.03
CA SER A 298 8.84 16.44 -1.56
C SER A 298 8.50 15.47 -2.69
N GLU A 299 8.21 15.98 -3.89
CA GLU A 299 7.84 15.17 -5.05
C GLU A 299 9.01 14.34 -5.56
N SER A 300 10.24 14.88 -5.52
CA SER A 300 11.46 14.11 -5.80
C SER A 300 11.70 12.94 -4.82
N ARG A 301 10.98 12.94 -3.69
CA ARG A 301 10.97 11.89 -2.67
C ARG A 301 9.66 11.11 -2.65
N ALA A 302 8.89 11.16 -3.75
CA ALA A 302 7.61 10.49 -3.93
C ALA A 302 6.49 10.89 -2.95
N MET A 303 6.61 12.05 -2.29
CA MET A 303 5.55 12.63 -1.45
C MET A 303 4.79 13.67 -2.25
N ARG A 304 3.47 13.49 -2.45
CA ARG A 304 2.64 14.54 -3.06
C ARG A 304 2.37 15.63 -2.05
N VAL A 305 2.36 16.87 -2.50
CA VAL A 305 2.00 18.01 -1.66
C VAL A 305 0.61 18.52 -2.09
N GLY A 306 -0.16 19.05 -1.16
CA GLY A 306 -1.28 19.93 -1.38
C GLY A 306 -1.15 21.11 -0.42
N PHE A 307 -1.94 22.16 -0.57
CA PHE A 307 -1.86 23.33 0.29
C PHE A 307 -3.05 23.41 1.23
N TYR A 308 -2.78 23.65 2.51
CA TYR A 308 -3.79 23.95 3.50
C TYR A 308 -3.80 25.46 3.76
N THR A 309 -4.82 26.15 3.22
CA THR A 309 -4.87 27.62 3.23
C THR A 309 -6.29 28.16 3.03
N SER A 310 -6.45 29.47 3.25
CA SER A 310 -7.65 30.21 2.90
C SER A 310 -7.32 31.23 1.81
N TRP A 311 -8.35 31.76 1.16
CA TRP A 311 -8.19 32.87 0.21
C TRP A 311 -7.39 34.03 0.80
N TYR A 312 -7.70 34.38 2.06
CA TYR A 312 -7.08 35.51 2.74
C TYR A 312 -5.61 35.24 3.04
N ASP A 313 -5.30 34.11 3.67
CA ASP A 313 -3.92 33.76 4.03
C ASP A 313 -3.06 33.64 2.79
N TYR A 314 -3.52 32.92 1.77
CA TYR A 314 -2.78 32.76 0.53
C TYR A 314 -2.52 34.11 -0.14
N LYS A 315 -3.53 34.99 -0.22
CA LYS A 315 -3.36 36.36 -0.76
C LYS A 315 -2.34 37.15 0.04
N VAL A 316 -2.41 37.13 1.37
CA VAL A 316 -1.49 37.90 2.22
C VAL A 316 -0.08 37.31 2.15
N ILE A 317 0.10 36.00 2.07
CA ILE A 317 1.41 35.33 2.11
C ILE A 317 2.12 35.35 0.75
N THR A 318 1.38 35.16 -0.35
CA THR A 318 1.95 34.98 -1.70
C THR A 318 1.62 36.12 -2.67
N ASN A 319 0.85 37.13 -2.25
CA ASN A 319 0.24 38.11 -3.14
C ASN A 319 -0.67 37.46 -4.21
N ASN A 320 -1.35 36.37 -3.85
CA ASN A 320 -2.24 35.61 -4.73
C ASN A 320 -1.53 35.11 -6.00
N SER A 321 -0.28 34.65 -5.85
CA SER A 321 0.54 34.19 -6.96
C SER A 321 -0.05 32.94 -7.64
N ASN A 322 0.04 32.89 -8.97
CA ASN A 322 -0.27 31.71 -9.80
C ASN A 322 1.00 30.91 -10.16
N GLN A 323 2.15 31.23 -9.57
CA GLN A 323 3.44 30.59 -9.88
C GLN A 323 3.69 29.28 -9.10
N THR A 324 2.77 28.90 -8.22
CA THR A 324 2.86 27.62 -7.51
C THR A 324 2.35 26.49 -8.40
N THR A 325 3.05 25.36 -8.37
CA THR A 325 2.88 24.25 -9.31
C THR A 325 1.77 23.26 -8.92
N ASN A 326 1.13 23.47 -7.77
CA ASN A 326 0.22 22.49 -7.17
C ASN A 326 -1.22 23.01 -7.10
N ASP A 327 -2.19 22.15 -7.41
CA ASP A 327 -3.62 22.46 -7.48
C ASP A 327 -4.46 21.78 -6.38
N ILE A 328 -3.85 20.92 -5.55
CA ILE A 328 -4.55 20.22 -4.48
C ILE A 328 -4.77 21.17 -3.30
N LEU A 329 -6.03 21.52 -3.05
CA LEU A 329 -6.40 22.46 -1.99
C LEU A 329 -7.17 21.79 -0.85
N PHE A 330 -6.65 21.93 0.36
CA PHE A 330 -7.40 21.82 1.60
C PHE A 330 -7.79 23.21 2.07
N TYR A 331 -9.00 23.64 1.70
CA TYR A 331 -9.51 24.97 1.97
C TYR A 331 -9.97 25.10 3.42
N TRP A 332 -9.59 26.16 4.12
CA TRP A 332 -10.16 26.46 5.43
C TRP A 332 -10.94 27.77 5.41
N ASN A 333 -12.12 27.75 6.04
CA ASN A 333 -12.92 28.94 6.29
C ASN A 333 -13.72 28.76 7.59
N THR A 334 -13.30 29.43 8.65
CA THR A 334 -14.01 29.45 9.94
C THR A 334 -14.15 30.88 10.43
N LEU A 335 -15.17 31.14 11.25
CA LEU A 335 -15.40 32.46 11.85
C LEU A 335 -14.54 32.69 13.12
N GLY A 336 -13.68 31.74 13.47
CA GLY A 336 -12.95 31.70 14.73
C GLY A 336 -12.77 30.27 15.27
N ALA A 337 -12.55 30.15 16.58
CA ALA A 337 -12.42 28.88 17.28
C ALA A 337 -13.65 28.60 18.16
N GLY A 338 -14.02 27.32 18.28
CA GLY A 338 -15.16 26.83 19.04
C GLY A 338 -16.39 26.53 18.18
N PRO A 339 -17.40 25.86 18.76
CA PRO A 339 -18.55 25.32 18.02
C PRO A 339 -19.42 26.39 17.37
N ASN A 340 -19.42 27.61 17.91
CA ASN A 340 -20.20 28.73 17.36
C ASN A 340 -19.50 29.43 16.19
N ALA A 341 -18.27 29.02 15.85
CA ALA A 341 -17.46 29.62 14.80
C ALA A 341 -17.40 28.76 13.53
N GLU A 342 -18.18 27.68 13.47
CA GLU A 342 -18.25 26.80 12.32
C GLU A 342 -18.96 27.49 11.14
N THR A 343 -18.44 27.27 9.94
CA THR A 343 -19.14 27.60 8.69
C THR A 343 -19.91 26.38 8.18
N ALA A 344 -20.68 26.55 7.11
CA ALA A 344 -21.36 25.43 6.49
C ALA A 344 -20.33 24.38 6.01
N SER A 345 -20.62 23.09 6.19
CA SER A 345 -19.73 22.00 5.78
C SER A 345 -19.59 21.83 4.26
N ASN A 346 -20.44 22.49 3.46
CA ASN A 346 -20.33 22.53 2.00
C ASN A 346 -19.28 23.54 1.51
N ILE A 347 -18.94 23.48 0.22
CA ILE A 347 -17.91 24.33 -0.43
C ILE A 347 -18.49 25.58 -1.13
N ASN A 348 -19.73 25.97 -0.82
CA ASN A 348 -20.40 27.08 -1.53
C ASN A 348 -19.76 28.46 -1.24
N ASP A 349 -18.96 28.55 -0.19
CA ASP A 349 -18.21 29.75 0.20
C ASP A 349 -16.81 29.81 -0.44
N PHE A 350 -16.38 28.74 -1.11
CA PHE A 350 -15.12 28.74 -1.85
C PHE A 350 -15.17 29.74 -3.01
N ARG A 351 -14.07 30.47 -3.20
CA ARG A 351 -13.87 31.40 -4.30
C ARG A 351 -12.51 31.09 -4.92
N PRO A 352 -12.38 30.95 -6.25
CA PRO A 352 -11.08 30.71 -6.88
C PRO A 352 -10.01 31.76 -6.51
N PHE A 353 -8.78 31.32 -6.24
CA PHE A 353 -7.62 32.19 -5.96
C PHE A 353 -6.31 31.51 -6.30
N GLY A 354 -5.28 32.30 -6.62
CA GLY A 354 -3.98 31.77 -7.06
C GLY A 354 -4.15 30.67 -8.12
N PRO A 355 -3.44 29.53 -7.99
CA PRO A 355 -3.59 28.40 -8.91
C PRO A 355 -4.93 27.66 -8.78
N PHE A 356 -5.69 27.86 -7.69
CA PHE A 356 -6.90 27.11 -7.38
C PHE A 356 -8.11 27.65 -8.13
N LYS A 357 -8.34 27.12 -9.33
CA LYS A 357 -9.52 27.43 -10.15
C LYS A 357 -10.66 26.45 -9.94
N ASP A 358 -10.32 25.22 -9.58
CA ASP A 358 -11.26 24.14 -9.34
C ASP A 358 -11.69 24.06 -7.87
N LEU A 359 -12.68 23.22 -7.59
CA LEU A 359 -13.20 23.00 -6.25
C LEU A 359 -12.10 22.39 -5.34
N PRO A 360 -12.02 22.79 -4.06
CA PRO A 360 -11.05 22.23 -3.14
C PRO A 360 -11.30 20.74 -2.89
N ALA A 361 -10.22 19.98 -2.70
CA ALA A 361 -10.30 18.55 -2.37
C ALA A 361 -10.88 18.32 -0.97
N LEU A 362 -10.59 19.23 -0.03
CA LEU A 362 -11.05 19.15 1.36
C LEU A 362 -11.46 20.54 1.86
N LYS A 363 -12.39 20.57 2.83
CA LYS A 363 -12.76 21.79 3.54
C LYS A 363 -12.68 21.62 5.06
N GLN A 364 -11.98 22.53 5.74
CA GLN A 364 -12.11 22.72 7.18
C GLN A 364 -13.17 23.80 7.44
N TYR A 365 -14.30 23.38 8.00
CA TYR A 365 -15.42 24.25 8.32
C TYR A 365 -15.56 24.54 9.83
N GLY A 366 -14.76 23.90 10.68
CA GLY A 366 -14.73 24.12 12.13
C GLY A 366 -13.33 24.01 12.72
N LYS A 367 -13.06 24.74 13.80
CA LYS A 367 -11.78 24.72 14.52
C LYS A 367 -12.03 24.59 16.02
N GLY A 368 -11.54 23.52 16.64
CA GLY A 368 -11.67 23.31 18.07
C GLY A 368 -11.02 24.44 18.89
N GLN A 369 -11.53 24.71 20.10
CA GLN A 369 -10.76 25.49 21.07
C GLN A 369 -9.56 24.63 21.48
N GLN A 370 -8.34 25.09 21.17
CA GLN A 370 -7.17 24.54 21.83
C GLN A 370 -7.30 24.89 23.31
N ASN A 371 -7.71 23.91 24.13
CA ASN A 371 -7.45 23.95 25.56
C ASN A 371 -5.93 24.01 25.68
N ARG A 372 -5.38 25.22 25.84
CA ARG A 372 -4.00 25.39 26.32
C ARG A 372 -4.00 24.78 27.71
N LEU A 373 -3.67 23.49 27.80
CA LEU A 373 -3.14 22.91 29.02
C LEU A 373 -1.92 23.77 29.35
N ARG A 374 -2.08 24.67 30.32
CA ARG A 374 -0.98 25.40 30.93
C ARG A 374 -0.05 24.33 31.49
N GLN A 375 1.08 24.10 30.83
CA GLN A 375 2.26 23.54 31.47
C GLN A 375 2.95 24.64 32.27
#